data_AF-A0AAI8T6U1-F1
#
_entry.id   AF-A0AAI8T6U1-F1
#
_cell.length_a   1.000
_cell.length_b   1.000
_cell.length_c   1.000
_cell.angle_alpha   90.00
_cell.angle_beta   90.00
_cell.angle_gamma   90.00
#
_symmetry.space_group_name_H-M   'P 1'
#
loop_
_entity.id
_entity.type
_entity.pdbx_description
1 polymer ?
#
loop_
_entity_poly.entity_id
_entity_poly.type
_entity_poly.pdbx_seq_one_letter_code
_entity_poly.pdbx_strand_id
1 'polypeptide(L)'
;MAGCAQPIATPAADATLLPATDPLYRPGRIQPGRLEYAPDRSTFAPVLTERFAYPTQPQANDAYRRLVVRAPGVLRPYPASIWLFGCKPGALDGQTARVTRYRGPVVHCATDFLDPSGHRVGRETANFYYYRSAWNMQTVYPPVTAVPWRTGEHSPTDRWWWVPGRSRYQ
;
A
#
# COMPACT_ATOMS: atom_id res chain seq x y z
N MET A 1 -50.60 -25.40 -27.98
CA MET A 1 -49.78 -24.18 -27.75
C MET A 1 -49.57 -24.10 -26.24
N ALA A 2 -48.44 -24.62 -25.76
CA ALA A 2 -47.31 -23.84 -25.22
C ALA A 2 -47.73 -23.07 -23.95
N GLY A 3 -47.26 -23.35 -22.73
CA GLY A 3 -46.01 -23.97 -22.26
C GLY A 3 -45.46 -23.03 -21.18
N CYS A 4 -45.49 -23.46 -19.91
CA CYS A 4 -45.20 -22.64 -18.73
C CYS A 4 -43.86 -21.88 -18.85
N ALA A 5 -43.90 -20.55 -18.70
CA ALA A 5 -42.69 -19.75 -18.56
C ALA A 5 -42.03 -20.07 -17.21
N GLN A 6 -40.94 -20.83 -17.23
CA GLN A 6 -40.07 -20.95 -16.07
C GLN A 6 -39.39 -19.60 -15.82
N PRO A 7 -39.24 -19.18 -14.56
CA PRO A 7 -38.38 -18.06 -14.24
C PRO A 7 -36.95 -18.40 -14.69
N ILE A 8 -36.37 -17.51 -15.49
CA ILE A 8 -34.95 -17.57 -15.86
C ILE A 8 -34.17 -17.58 -14.55
N ALA A 9 -33.60 -18.72 -14.20
CA ALA A 9 -32.57 -18.79 -13.20
C ALA A 9 -31.40 -17.95 -13.76
N THR A 10 -31.22 -16.74 -13.23
CA THR A 10 -29.90 -16.13 -13.19
C THR A 10 -28.95 -17.21 -12.69
N PRO A 11 -27.89 -17.59 -13.43
CA PRO A 11 -26.83 -18.29 -12.77
C PRO A 11 -26.38 -17.34 -11.66
N ALA A 12 -26.58 -17.76 -10.40
CA ALA A 12 -25.74 -17.31 -9.33
C ALA A 12 -24.33 -17.65 -9.82
N ALA A 13 -23.66 -16.69 -10.45
CA ALA A 13 -22.24 -16.79 -10.69
C ALA A 13 -21.69 -16.88 -9.27
N ASP A 14 -21.32 -18.11 -8.94
CA ASP A 14 -20.79 -18.52 -7.67
C ASP A 14 -19.88 -17.41 -7.14
N ALA A 15 -20.09 -17.06 -5.89
CA ALA A 15 -19.06 -16.45 -5.08
C ALA A 15 -17.90 -17.45 -4.90
N THR A 16 -17.28 -17.88 -6.00
CA THR A 16 -15.95 -18.49 -5.97
C THR A 16 -14.96 -17.34 -5.79
N LEU A 17 -14.92 -16.82 -4.56
CA LEU A 17 -13.65 -16.35 -4.00
C LEU A 17 -12.74 -17.57 -3.93
N LEU A 18 -12.14 -17.94 -5.07
CA LEU A 18 -10.95 -18.78 -5.07
C LEU A 18 -9.99 -18.14 -4.07
N PRO A 19 -9.44 -18.90 -3.10
CA PRO A 19 -8.47 -18.33 -2.19
C PRO A 19 -7.30 -17.88 -3.06
N ALA A 20 -7.05 -16.58 -3.10
CA ALA A 20 -5.82 -16.11 -3.69
C ALA A 20 -4.67 -16.66 -2.85
N THR A 21 -3.88 -17.56 -3.44
CA THR A 21 -2.66 -18.09 -2.88
C THR A 21 -1.49 -17.29 -3.44
N ASP A 22 -1.32 -16.08 -2.91
CA ASP A 22 -0.24 -15.18 -3.32
C ASP A 22 1.05 -15.65 -2.62
N PRO A 23 2.11 -16.04 -3.35
CA PRO A 23 3.38 -16.38 -2.72
C PRO A 23 4.00 -15.17 -2.01
N LEU A 24 4.56 -15.42 -0.82
CA LEU A 24 5.19 -14.36 -0.04
C LEU A 24 6.61 -14.09 -0.55
N TYR A 25 6.75 -13.08 -1.40
CA TYR A 25 8.04 -12.72 -1.98
C TYR A 25 8.85 -11.73 -1.14
N ARG A 26 10.17 -11.79 -1.31
CA ARG A 26 11.16 -10.90 -0.70
C ARG A 26 12.17 -10.47 -1.75
N PRO A 27 12.66 -9.23 -1.72
CA PRO A 27 13.66 -8.76 -2.66
C PRO A 27 15.00 -9.47 -2.42
N GLY A 28 15.67 -9.81 -3.52
CA GLY A 28 16.97 -10.46 -3.50
C GLY A 28 18.04 -9.58 -2.86
N ARG A 29 18.02 -8.27 -3.12
CA ARG A 29 18.86 -7.27 -2.46
C ARG A 29 18.08 -5.96 -2.37
N ILE A 30 18.55 -5.00 -1.58
CA ILE A 30 18.04 -3.63 -1.63
C ILE A 30 19.22 -2.71 -1.92
N GLN A 31 19.13 -2.04 -3.05
CA GLN A 31 20.12 -1.08 -3.51
C GLN A 31 19.40 0.20 -3.94
N PRO A 32 19.80 1.37 -3.41
CA PRO A 32 19.28 2.64 -3.87
C PRO A 32 19.38 2.77 -5.39
N GLY A 33 18.30 3.20 -6.05
CA GLY A 33 18.26 3.41 -7.49
C GLY A 33 18.09 2.16 -8.35
N ARG A 34 17.94 0.95 -7.77
CA ARG A 34 17.72 -0.29 -8.51
C ARG A 34 16.36 -0.90 -8.21
N LEU A 35 15.60 -1.19 -9.26
CA LEU A 35 14.35 -1.95 -9.15
C LEU A 35 14.65 -3.43 -8.88
N GLU A 36 13.87 -4.01 -7.98
CA GLU A 36 13.94 -5.42 -7.64
C GLU A 36 12.70 -6.16 -8.14
N TYR A 37 12.88 -7.45 -8.41
CA TYR A 37 11.85 -8.31 -8.99
C TYR A 37 11.71 -9.57 -8.13
N ALA A 38 10.48 -10.09 -8.08
CA ALA A 38 10.20 -11.38 -7.49
C ALA A 38 10.65 -12.54 -8.41
N PRO A 39 10.71 -13.79 -7.91
CA PRO A 39 11.07 -14.97 -8.71
C PRO A 39 10.21 -15.18 -9.96
N ASP A 40 8.94 -14.77 -9.92
CA ASP A 40 8.00 -14.79 -11.04
C ASP A 40 8.17 -13.60 -12.00
N ARG A 41 9.21 -12.78 -11.80
CA ARG A 41 9.52 -11.54 -12.52
C ARG A 41 8.53 -10.39 -12.31
N SER A 42 7.59 -10.53 -11.37
CA SER A 42 6.74 -9.41 -10.99
C SER A 42 7.55 -8.33 -10.23
N THR A 43 7.14 -7.07 -10.37
CA THR A 43 7.90 -5.92 -9.84
C THR A 43 7.54 -5.63 -8.40
N PHE A 44 8.53 -5.27 -7.58
CA PHE A 44 8.28 -4.60 -6.30
C PHE A 44 8.12 -3.09 -6.50
N ALA A 45 7.80 -2.37 -5.42
CA ALA A 45 7.93 -0.92 -5.41
C ALA A 45 9.39 -0.50 -5.73
N PRO A 46 9.61 0.59 -6.47
CA PRO A 46 10.95 1.07 -6.81
C PRO A 46 11.83 1.41 -5.60
N VAL A 47 11.21 1.85 -4.50
CA VAL A 47 11.93 2.20 -3.26
C VAL A 47 11.56 1.23 -2.15
N LEU A 48 12.55 0.46 -1.67
CA LEU A 48 12.41 -0.45 -0.53
C LEU A 48 13.44 -0.09 0.54
N THR A 49 13.06 -0.13 1.82
CA THR A 49 13.95 0.31 2.89
C THR A 49 14.79 -0.81 3.51
N GLU A 50 14.28 -2.04 3.53
CA GLU A 50 14.96 -3.18 4.16
C GLU A 50 14.47 -4.53 3.62
N ARG A 51 15.30 -5.56 3.73
CA ARG A 51 15.04 -6.86 3.12
C ARG A 51 13.92 -7.57 3.89
N PHE A 52 12.71 -7.49 3.35
CA PHE A 52 11.48 -7.91 4.00
C PHE A 52 10.50 -8.48 2.98
N ALA A 53 9.36 -9.01 3.43
CA ALA A 53 8.32 -9.42 2.51
C ALA A 53 7.47 -8.22 2.11
N TYR A 54 7.34 -7.99 0.81
CA TYR A 54 6.55 -6.90 0.24
C TYR A 54 5.58 -7.47 -0.79
N PRO A 55 4.41 -6.83 -1.00
CA PRO A 55 3.58 -7.14 -2.13
C PRO A 55 4.31 -6.73 -3.41
N THR A 56 4.18 -7.55 -4.45
CA THR A 56 4.54 -7.14 -5.82
C THR A 56 3.41 -6.27 -6.39
N GLN A 57 3.66 -5.56 -7.48
CA GLN A 57 2.70 -4.65 -8.10
C GLN A 57 1.38 -5.35 -8.50
N PRO A 58 1.38 -6.59 -9.05
CA PRO A 58 0.14 -7.34 -9.25
C PRO A 58 -0.56 -7.70 -7.93
N GLN A 59 0.18 -8.20 -6.93
CA GLN A 59 -0.38 -8.57 -5.63
C GLN A 59 -1.01 -7.36 -4.91
N ALA A 60 -0.42 -6.18 -5.05
CA ALA A 60 -0.96 -4.93 -4.51
C ALA A 60 -2.28 -4.56 -5.19
N ASN A 61 -2.37 -4.67 -6.51
CA ASN A 61 -3.61 -4.44 -7.25
C ASN A 61 -4.70 -5.46 -6.86
N ASP A 62 -4.33 -6.72 -6.63
CA ASP A 62 -5.27 -7.73 -6.14
C ASP A 62 -5.81 -7.41 -4.75
N ALA A 63 -4.92 -6.98 -3.85
CA ALA A 63 -5.29 -6.52 -2.51
C ALA A 63 -6.25 -5.31 -2.57
N TYR A 64 -5.99 -4.36 -3.47
CA TYR A 64 -6.86 -3.21 -3.71
C TYR A 64 -8.23 -3.61 -4.27
N ARG A 65 -8.29 -4.52 -5.25
CA ARG A 65 -9.57 -5.04 -5.78
C ARG A 65 -10.42 -5.69 -4.70
N ARG A 66 -9.80 -6.49 -3.81
CA ARG A 66 -10.48 -7.10 -2.65
C ARG A 66 -11.04 -6.04 -1.69
N LEU A 67 -10.31 -4.95 -1.48
CA LEU A 67 -10.78 -3.82 -0.66
C LEU A 67 -12.00 -3.16 -1.29
N VAL A 68 -11.94 -2.81 -2.58
CA VAL A 68 -13.02 -2.14 -3.32
C VAL A 68 -14.29 -2.98 -3.34
N VAL A 69 -14.19 -4.29 -3.60
CA VAL A 69 -15.35 -5.20 -3.59
C VAL A 69 -16.05 -5.27 -2.22
N ARG A 70 -15.30 -5.07 -1.13
CA ARG A 70 -15.84 -5.06 0.24
C ARG A 70 -16.32 -3.68 0.68
N ALA A 71 -16.01 -2.63 -0.08
CA ALA A 71 -16.37 -1.29 0.29
C ALA A 71 -17.90 -1.12 0.15
N PRO A 72 -18.58 -0.51 1.15
CA PRO A 72 -20.01 -0.26 1.05
C PRO A 72 -20.30 0.56 -0.21
N GLY A 73 -21.38 0.20 -0.92
CA GLY A 73 -21.72 0.79 -2.21
C GLY A 73 -21.96 2.29 -2.11
N VAL A 74 -20.93 3.09 -2.42
CA VAL A 74 -20.98 4.55 -2.43
C VAL A 74 -20.75 5.06 -3.85
N LEU A 75 -21.53 6.10 -4.17
CA LEU A 75 -21.76 6.84 -5.43
C LEU A 75 -20.52 7.42 -6.16
N ARG A 76 -19.28 7.05 -5.80
CA ARG A 76 -18.06 7.55 -6.47
C ARG A 76 -17.36 6.43 -7.23
N PRO A 77 -16.91 6.68 -8.47
CA PRO A 77 -16.07 5.73 -9.17
C PRO A 77 -14.77 5.55 -8.39
N TYR A 78 -14.51 4.32 -7.93
CA TYR A 78 -13.22 3.98 -7.35
C TYR A 78 -12.13 4.09 -8.43
N PRO A 79 -10.91 4.51 -8.05
CA PRO A 79 -9.75 4.37 -8.94
C PRO A 79 -9.67 2.94 -9.48
N ALA A 80 -9.25 2.79 -10.73
CA ALA A 80 -9.22 1.51 -11.43
C ALA A 80 -8.08 0.61 -10.92
N SER A 81 -6.94 1.20 -10.56
CA SER A 81 -5.76 0.48 -10.12
C SER A 81 -4.89 1.34 -9.20
N ILE A 82 -3.84 0.73 -8.65
CA ILE A 82 -2.85 1.41 -7.84
C ILE A 82 -1.44 1.15 -8.36
N TRP A 83 -0.52 2.07 -8.04
CA TRP A 83 0.91 1.93 -8.29
C TRP A 83 1.71 2.19 -7.01
N LEU A 84 2.64 1.30 -6.69
CA LEU A 84 3.48 1.43 -5.50
C LEU A 84 4.75 2.21 -5.83
N PHE A 85 5.01 3.28 -5.09
CA PHE A 85 6.20 4.12 -5.28
C PHE A 85 7.33 3.78 -4.29
N GLY A 86 6.97 3.46 -3.04
CA GLY A 86 7.95 3.05 -2.05
C GLY A 86 7.31 2.37 -0.86
N CYS A 87 8.00 1.40 -0.26
CA CYS A 87 7.48 0.59 0.83
C CYS A 87 8.50 0.43 1.96
N LYS A 88 7.98 0.38 3.19
CA LYS A 88 8.75 0.14 4.41
C LYS A 88 7.98 -0.77 5.38
N PRO A 89 8.67 -1.63 6.15
CA PRO A 89 7.99 -2.50 7.10
C PRO A 89 7.39 -1.76 8.28
N GLY A 90 6.30 -2.34 8.81
CA GLY A 90 5.42 -1.72 9.79
C GLY A 90 4.18 -1.10 9.15
N ALA A 91 3.17 -0.82 9.98
CA ALA A 91 1.93 -0.17 9.57
C ALA A 91 1.94 1.29 10.02
N LEU A 92 1.40 2.18 9.17
CA LEU A 92 1.07 3.54 9.55
C LEU A 92 -0.21 3.53 10.38
N ASP A 93 -0.14 4.12 11.57
CA ASP A 93 -1.29 4.33 12.44
C ASP A 93 -2.10 5.54 11.98
N GLY A 94 -3.41 5.33 11.75
CA GLY A 94 -4.30 6.35 11.22
C GLY A 94 -4.71 7.44 12.20
N GLN A 95 -4.39 7.32 13.49
CA GLN A 95 -4.70 8.36 14.48
C GLN A 95 -3.47 9.20 14.83
N THR A 96 -2.32 8.56 14.96
CA THR A 96 -1.08 9.16 15.45
C THR A 96 -0.07 9.46 14.35
N ALA A 97 -0.31 8.97 13.12
CA ALA A 97 0.62 9.03 11.99
C ALA A 97 2.01 8.42 12.30
N ARG A 98 2.09 7.54 13.31
CA ARG A 98 3.32 6.82 13.67
C ARG A 98 3.38 5.48 12.95
N VAL A 99 4.59 5.06 12.60
CA VAL A 99 4.83 3.73 12.04
C VAL A 99 5.16 2.76 13.16
N THR A 100 4.41 1.66 13.26
CA THR A 100 4.63 0.60 14.25
C THR A 100 5.01 -0.70 13.56
N ARG A 101 6.04 -1.38 14.06
CA ARG A 101 6.43 -2.72 13.56
C ARG A 101 5.56 -3.79 14.18
N TYR A 102 5.20 -4.78 13.37
CA TYR A 102 4.42 -5.94 13.79
C TYR A 102 5.20 -7.23 13.52
N ARG A 103 4.87 -8.28 14.28
CA ARG A 103 5.33 -9.65 14.00
C ARG A 103 4.51 -10.19 12.81
N GLY A 104 5.08 -10.13 11.61
CA GLY A 104 4.46 -10.65 10.38
C GLY A 104 4.66 -9.72 9.18
N PRO A 105 4.22 -10.13 7.97
CA PRO A 105 4.45 -9.37 6.74
C PRO A 105 3.49 -8.18 6.68
N VAL A 106 3.85 -7.11 7.37
CA VAL A 106 3.10 -5.85 7.42
C VAL A 106 4.02 -4.73 6.95
N VAL A 107 3.57 -3.99 5.93
CA VAL A 107 4.31 -2.90 5.32
C VAL A 107 3.36 -1.73 5.07
N HIS A 108 3.87 -0.51 5.08
CA HIS A 108 3.16 0.65 4.55
C HIS A 108 3.86 1.09 3.29
N CYS A 109 3.07 1.49 2.31
CA CYS A 109 3.56 1.92 1.01
C CYS A 109 2.97 3.26 0.62
N ALA A 110 3.78 4.10 -0.01
CA ALA A 110 3.30 5.23 -0.79
C ALA A 110 2.65 4.69 -2.07
N THR A 111 1.40 5.07 -2.29
CA THR A 111 0.52 4.48 -3.30
C THR A 111 -0.11 5.57 -4.14
N ASP A 112 0.10 5.51 -5.45
CA ASP A 112 -0.66 6.29 -6.43
C ASP A 112 -1.93 5.54 -6.79
N PHE A 113 -3.06 6.25 -6.80
CA PHE A 113 -4.33 5.76 -7.31
C PHE A 113 -4.51 6.23 -8.74
N LEU A 114 -4.84 5.31 -9.64
CA LEU A 114 -4.91 5.55 -11.07
C LEU A 114 -6.34 5.36 -11.59
N ASP A 115 -6.76 6.21 -12.51
CA ASP A 115 -8.02 6.05 -13.25
C ASP A 115 -7.89 4.95 -14.34
N PRO A 116 -8.97 4.62 -15.08
CA PRO A 116 -8.91 3.61 -16.15
C PRO A 116 -7.94 3.95 -17.30
N SER A 117 -7.63 5.23 -17.53
CA SER A 117 -6.61 5.67 -18.49
C SER A 117 -5.18 5.62 -17.93
N GLY A 118 -5.00 5.25 -16.67
CA GLY A 118 -3.70 5.19 -16.00
C GLY A 118 -3.22 6.54 -15.47
N HIS A 119 -4.05 7.58 -15.49
CA HIS A 119 -3.69 8.86 -14.91
C HIS A 119 -3.83 8.84 -13.40
N ARG A 120 -2.87 9.47 -12.70
CA ARG A 120 -2.90 9.58 -11.24
C ARG A 120 -4.00 10.53 -10.80
N VAL A 121 -4.98 10.01 -10.06
CA VAL A 121 -6.06 10.79 -9.44
C VAL A 121 -5.80 11.12 -7.97
N GLY A 122 -4.86 10.42 -7.32
CA GLY A 122 -4.48 10.69 -5.95
C GLY A 122 -3.19 9.97 -5.56
N ARG A 123 -2.58 10.40 -4.46
CA ARG A 123 -1.45 9.73 -3.80
C ARG A 123 -1.71 9.69 -2.31
N GLU A 124 -1.69 8.49 -1.73
CA GLU A 124 -1.87 8.30 -0.29
C GLU A 124 -0.88 7.26 0.24
N THR A 125 -0.89 7.05 1.55
CA THR A 125 -0.17 5.92 2.17
C THR A 125 -1.17 4.84 2.54
N ALA A 126 -0.89 3.61 2.15
CA ALA A 126 -1.72 2.45 2.49
C ALA A 126 -0.90 1.39 3.21
N ASN A 127 -1.55 0.69 4.14
CA ASN A 127 -0.98 -0.47 4.80
C ASN A 127 -1.30 -1.72 3.97
N PHE A 128 -0.32 -2.60 3.84
CA PHE A 128 -0.47 -3.94 3.29
C PHE A 128 -0.09 -4.96 4.35
N TYR A 129 -0.96 -5.94 4.56
CA TYR A 129 -0.70 -7.03 5.49
C TYR A 129 -1.04 -8.37 4.85
N TYR A 130 -0.19 -9.36 5.08
CA TYR A 130 -0.40 -10.70 4.57
C TYR A 130 -1.22 -11.53 5.55
N TYR A 131 -2.37 -12.03 5.11
CA TYR A 131 -3.30 -12.82 5.93
C TYR A 131 -4.05 -13.83 5.07
N ARG A 132 -4.21 -15.06 5.58
CA ARG A 132 -4.86 -16.19 4.86
C ARG A 132 -4.32 -16.38 3.44
N SER A 133 -2.99 -16.41 3.32
CA SER A 133 -2.26 -16.64 2.07
C SER A 133 -2.45 -15.56 0.98
N ALA A 134 -2.90 -14.36 1.36
CA ALA A 134 -3.14 -13.27 0.44
C ALA A 134 -2.67 -11.94 1.03
N TRP A 135 -2.20 -11.03 0.17
CA TRP A 135 -2.02 -9.64 0.56
C TRP A 135 -3.38 -8.94 0.69
N ASN A 136 -3.55 -8.17 1.76
CA ASN A 136 -4.72 -7.35 2.02
C ASN A 136 -4.27 -5.90 2.13
N MET A 137 -5.10 -4.98 1.63
CA MET A 137 -4.85 -3.55 1.69
C MET A 137 -5.78 -2.92 2.73
N GLN A 138 -5.23 -1.97 3.48
CA GLN A 138 -5.97 -1.10 4.40
C GLN A 138 -5.60 0.34 4.07
N THR A 139 -6.58 1.15 3.68
CA THR A 139 -6.39 2.60 3.55
C THR A 139 -6.20 3.23 4.93
N VAL A 140 -5.36 4.25 5.00
CA VAL A 140 -5.08 4.97 6.25
C VAL A 140 -5.33 6.45 5.99
N TYR A 141 -6.16 7.06 6.83
CA TYR A 141 -6.47 8.49 6.77
C TYR A 141 -5.86 9.18 7.99
N PRO A 142 -4.52 9.36 8.04
CA PRO A 142 -3.89 10.05 9.16
C PRO A 142 -4.36 11.50 9.23
N PRO A 143 -4.28 12.16 10.40
CA PRO A 143 -4.60 13.58 10.52
C PRO A 143 -3.76 14.41 9.55
N VAL A 144 -4.44 15.19 8.70
CA VAL A 144 -3.80 16.05 7.67
C VAL A 144 -3.18 17.31 8.29
N THR A 145 -3.64 17.70 9.48
CA THR A 145 -3.08 18.79 10.28
C THR A 145 -1.95 18.27 11.15
N ALA A 146 -0.77 18.90 11.05
CA ALA A 146 0.33 18.64 11.97
C ALA A 146 -0.16 18.85 13.41
N VAL A 147 0.06 17.87 14.29
CA VAL A 147 -0.24 18.02 15.72
C VAL A 147 0.60 19.16 16.30
N PRO A 148 0.02 20.07 17.12
CA PRO A 148 0.67 21.34 17.51
C PRO A 148 2.05 21.20 18.18
N TRP A 149 2.33 20.06 18.81
CA TRP A 149 3.62 19.80 19.45
C TRP A 149 4.73 19.44 18.45
N ARG A 150 4.39 18.98 17.23
CA ARG A 150 5.38 18.62 16.19
C ARG A 150 6.05 19.85 15.55
N THR A 151 5.39 21.00 15.59
CA THR A 151 5.98 22.28 15.18
C THR A 151 6.85 22.92 16.26
N GLY A 152 6.84 22.38 17.49
CA GLY A 152 7.64 22.90 18.61
C GLY A 152 9.05 22.31 18.71
N GLU A 153 9.34 21.22 17.98
CA GLU A 153 10.64 20.57 18.00
C GLU A 153 11.55 21.22 16.95
N HIS A 154 12.05 22.41 17.28
CA HIS A 154 13.09 23.05 16.49
C HIS A 154 14.39 22.26 16.62
N SER A 155 15.04 21.96 15.49
CA SER A 155 16.42 21.48 15.52
C SER A 155 17.26 22.51 16.30
N PRO A 156 18.11 22.10 17.25
CA PRO A 156 18.92 23.03 18.02
C PRO A 156 19.67 23.94 17.07
N THR A 157 19.42 25.25 17.14
CA THR A 157 20.11 26.21 16.27
C THR A 157 21.57 26.24 16.71
N ASP A 158 22.47 25.71 15.88
CA ASP A 158 23.91 25.81 16.14
C ASP A 158 24.35 27.27 15.97
N ARG A 159 24.38 28.01 17.08
CA ARG A 159 24.83 29.40 17.13
C ARG A 159 26.31 29.58 16.76
N TRP A 160 27.05 28.48 16.61
CA TRP A 160 28.49 28.43 16.35
C TRP A 160 28.81 27.83 14.97
N TRP A 161 27.81 27.77 14.06
CA TRP A 161 27.95 27.26 12.69
C TRP A 161 29.10 27.91 11.88
N TRP A 162 29.55 29.09 12.30
CA TRP A 162 30.61 29.89 11.67
C TRP A 162 32.03 29.53 12.15
N VAL A 163 32.18 28.66 13.17
CA VAL A 163 33.50 28.25 13.67
C VAL A 163 34.16 27.23 12.71
N PRO A 164 35.37 27.49 12.19
CA PRO A 164 36.08 26.55 11.32
C PRO A 164 36.43 25.24 12.06
N GLY A 165 36.15 24.09 11.44
CA GLY A 165 36.60 22.77 11.93
C GLY A 165 35.57 21.94 12.71
N ARG A 166 34.32 22.40 12.90
CA ARG A 166 33.26 21.55 13.47
C ARG A 166 32.55 20.70 12.42
N SER A 167 32.24 19.45 12.78
CA SER A 167 31.43 18.55 11.97
C SER A 167 29.98 19.07 11.91
N ARG A 168 29.56 19.49 10.73
CA ARG A 168 28.16 19.83 10.45
C ARG A 168 27.37 18.53 10.33
N TYR A 169 26.81 18.03 11.42
CA TYR A 169 25.76 17.01 11.31
C TYR A 169 24.46 17.72 10.91
N GLN A 170 23.89 17.33 9.76
CA GLN A 170 22.49 17.57 9.39
C GLN A 170 21.61 16.50 10.02
#